data_AF-A0A4U9I220-F1
#
_entry.id   AF-A0A4U9I220-F1
#
_cell.length_a   1.000
_cell.length_b   1.000
_cell.length_c   1.000
_cell.angle_alpha   90.00
_cell.angle_beta   90.00
_cell.angle_gamma   90.00
#
_symmetry.space_group_name_H-M   'P 1'
#
loop_
_entity.id
_entity.type
_entity.pdbx_description
1 polymer ?
#
loop_
_entity_poly.entity_id
_entity_poly.type
_entity_poly.pdbx_seq_one_letter_code
_entity_poly.pdbx_strand_id
1 'polypeptide(L)'
;MEAYDIHEADAIVIETNQGGDMAEDTLRNAGFKGRIIRVHASKGKFARAEPISALYSQGRVAHHGNLYSLENQQMEYIPTTAKKSPDRLDALVWAMTELSGQGVGAVFF
;
A
#
# COMPACT_ATOMS: atom_id res chain seq x y z
N MET A 1 -12.93 7.66 5.05
CA MET A 1 -12.08 8.48 5.94
C MET A 1 -11.94 7.83 7.31
N GLU A 2 -12.95 7.11 7.80
CA GLU A 2 -12.90 6.34 9.04
C GLU A 2 -11.59 5.56 9.29
N ALA A 3 -11.08 4.78 8.34
CA ALA A 3 -9.82 4.05 8.52
C ALA A 3 -8.60 4.98 8.73
N TYR A 4 -8.57 6.15 8.08
CA TYR A 4 -7.52 7.16 8.31
C TYR A 4 -7.58 7.69 9.75
N ASP A 5 -8.79 7.93 10.25
CA ASP A 5 -9.01 8.47 11.59
C ASP A 5 -8.76 7.41 12.69
N ILE A 6 -9.25 6.18 12.52
CA ILE A 6 -9.07 5.06 13.46
C ILE A 6 -7.59 4.71 13.63
N HIS A 7 -6.82 4.76 12.55
CA HIS A 7 -5.41 4.39 12.56
C HIS A 7 -4.47 5.59 12.73
N GLU A 8 -5.02 6.79 12.98
CA GLU A 8 -4.24 8.04 13.10
C GLU A 8 -3.22 8.21 11.97
N ALA A 9 -3.62 7.87 10.74
CA ALA A 9 -2.68 7.77 9.62
C ALA A 9 -2.11 9.15 9.23
N ASP A 10 -0.84 9.18 8.81
CA ASP A 10 -0.18 10.42 8.37
C ASP A 10 -0.61 10.87 6.97
N ALA A 11 -0.99 9.92 6.11
CA ALA A 11 -1.33 10.18 4.71
C ALA A 11 -2.20 9.06 4.09
N ILE A 12 -2.87 9.39 2.99
CA ILE A 12 -3.50 8.42 2.08
C ILE A 12 -2.68 8.34 0.80
N VAL A 13 -2.25 7.13 0.41
CA VAL A 13 -1.53 6.89 -0.84
C VAL A 13 -2.51 6.48 -1.94
N ILE A 14 -2.46 7.13 -3.10
CA ILE A 14 -3.34 6.86 -4.25
C ILE A 14 -2.54 6.61 -5.53
N GLU A 15 -2.83 5.51 -6.23
CA GLU A 15 -2.23 5.19 -7.54
C GLU A 15 -2.98 5.91 -8.67
N THR A 16 -2.30 6.74 -9.47
CA THR A 16 -2.93 7.64 -10.44
C THR A 16 -3.13 7.08 -11.85
N ASN A 17 -2.47 5.97 -12.20
CA ASN A 17 -2.50 5.41 -13.55
C ASN A 17 -3.85 4.77 -13.97
N GLN A 18 -4.75 4.49 -13.02
CA GLN A 18 -6.05 3.83 -13.24
C GLN A 18 -7.18 4.59 -12.55
N GLY A 19 -7.29 5.89 -12.83
CA GLY A 19 -8.38 6.72 -12.30
C GLY A 19 -8.13 7.28 -10.90
N GLY A 20 -6.88 7.27 -10.41
CA GLY A 20 -6.56 7.85 -9.09
C GLY A 20 -6.77 9.36 -9.01
N ASP A 21 -6.78 10.08 -10.13
CA ASP A 21 -7.17 11.49 -10.16
C ASP A 21 -8.63 11.68 -9.69
N MET A 22 -9.54 10.78 -10.09
CA MET A 22 -10.91 10.76 -9.59
C MET A 22 -10.99 10.37 -8.11
N ALA A 23 -10.06 9.55 -7.62
CA ALA A 23 -10.02 9.16 -6.21
C ALA A 23 -9.63 10.35 -5.31
N GLU A 24 -8.65 11.15 -5.73
CA GLU A 24 -8.30 12.39 -5.02
C GLU A 24 -9.50 13.34 -4.97
N ASP A 25 -10.10 13.63 -6.12
CA ASP A 25 -11.25 14.53 -6.19
C ASP A 25 -12.41 14.04 -5.34
N THR A 26 -12.66 12.72 -5.33
CA THR A 26 -13.69 12.12 -4.47
C THR A 26 -13.38 12.35 -2.98
N LEU A 27 -12.14 12.15 -2.55
CA LEU A 27 -11.72 12.40 -1.17
C LEU A 27 -11.86 13.88 -0.80
N ARG A 28 -11.40 14.78 -1.67
CA ARG A 28 -11.49 16.23 -1.45
C ARG A 28 -12.94 16.71 -1.41
N ASN A 29 -13.79 16.26 -2.32
CA ASN A 29 -15.22 16.58 -2.35
C ASN A 29 -15.96 16.02 -1.13
N ALA A 30 -15.53 14.88 -0.59
CA ALA A 30 -16.03 14.34 0.67
C ALA A 30 -15.52 15.09 1.92
N GLY A 31 -14.66 16.11 1.75
CA GLY A 31 -14.17 16.96 2.83
C GLY A 31 -12.83 16.54 3.43
N PHE A 32 -12.10 15.61 2.82
CA PHE A 32 -10.80 15.18 3.32
C PHE A 32 -9.73 16.29 3.19
N LYS A 33 -9.15 16.69 4.32
CA LYS A 33 -8.13 17.76 4.39
C LYS A 33 -6.71 17.24 4.67
N GLY A 34 -6.57 15.94 4.93
CA GLY A 34 -5.27 15.32 5.22
C GLY A 34 -4.34 15.28 4.00
N ARG A 35 -3.13 14.75 4.24
CA ARG A 35 -2.11 14.56 3.21
C ARG A 35 -2.51 13.42 2.27
N ILE A 36 -2.48 13.70 0.97
CA ILE A 36 -2.67 12.69 -0.09
C ILE A 36 -1.33 12.57 -0.82
N ILE A 37 -0.83 11.35 -0.97
CA ILE A 37 0.39 11.04 -1.72
C ILE A 37 -0.03 10.37 -3.02
N ARG A 38 0.33 10.99 -4.14
CA ARG A 38 0.04 10.45 -5.48
C ARG A 38 1.22 9.63 -5.95
N VAL A 39 0.99 8.37 -6.26
CA VAL A 39 2.00 7.47 -6.81
C VAL A 39 1.62 7.06 -8.22
N HIS A 40 2.63 6.92 -9.07
CA HIS A 40 2.47 6.46 -10.43
C HIS A 40 3.27 5.17 -10.63
N ALA A 41 2.59 4.10 -11.01
CA ALA A 41 3.25 2.86 -11.36
C ALA A 41 3.90 2.93 -12.73
N SER A 42 5.23 3.03 -12.74
CA SER A 42 6.06 2.87 -13.94
C SER A 42 6.59 1.44 -14.11
N LYS A 43 6.69 0.67 -13.02
CA LYS A 43 7.16 -0.71 -13.01
C LYS A 43 5.99 -1.70 -12.92
N GLY A 44 6.21 -2.88 -13.51
CA GLY A 44 5.31 -4.02 -13.37
C GLY A 44 5.20 -4.48 -11.91
N LYS A 45 4.04 -5.04 -11.56
CA LYS A 45 3.64 -5.42 -10.19
C LYS A 45 4.71 -6.22 -9.44
N PHE A 46 5.28 -7.24 -10.09
CA PHE A 46 6.34 -8.05 -9.50
C PHE A 46 7.58 -7.22 -9.10
N ALA A 47 8.07 -6.38 -10.02
CA ALA A 47 9.23 -5.53 -9.78
C ALA A 47 8.96 -4.42 -8.74
N ARG A 48 7.69 -4.09 -8.46
CA ARG A 48 7.32 -3.19 -7.36
C ARG A 48 7.28 -3.91 -6.01
N ALA A 49 6.84 -5.16 -5.98
CA ALA A 49 6.71 -5.94 -4.75
C ALA A 49 8.04 -6.48 -4.22
N GLU A 50 9.03 -6.68 -5.11
CA GLU A 50 10.33 -7.28 -4.76
C GLU A 50 11.11 -6.55 -3.65
N PRO A 51 11.21 -5.21 -3.63
CA PRO A 51 11.87 -4.51 -2.52
C PRO A 51 11.13 -4.69 -1.19
N ILE A 52 9.80 -4.80 -1.23
CA ILE A 52 8.98 -4.95 -0.03
C ILE A 52 9.09 -6.37 0.52
N SER A 53 9.10 -7.39 -0.34
CA SER A 53 9.33 -8.78 0.10
C SER A 53 10.73 -8.96 0.71
N ALA A 54 11.73 -8.20 0.25
CA ALA A 54 13.05 -8.16 0.86
C ALA A 54 13.02 -7.57 2.29
N LEU A 55 12.17 -6.57 2.56
CA LEU A 55 11.99 -6.06 3.92
C LEU A 55 11.34 -7.11 4.84
N TYR A 56 10.34 -7.85 4.35
CA TYR A 56 9.75 -8.97 5.10
C TYR A 56 10.78 -10.05 5.41
N SER A 57 11.60 -10.45 4.43
CA SER A 57 12.61 -11.51 4.63
C SER A 57 13.71 -11.11 5.62
N GLN A 58 13.98 -9.80 5.75
CA GLN A 58 14.89 -9.24 6.75
C GLN A 58 14.24 -9.04 8.12
N GLY A 59 12.95 -9.37 8.30
CA GLY A 59 12.22 -9.14 9.55
C GLY A 59 11.99 -7.66 9.86
N ARG A 60 12.03 -6.79 8.84
CA ARG A 60 11.87 -5.33 8.99
C ARG A 60 10.43 -4.85 8.87
N VAL A 61 9.49 -5.77 8.65
CA VAL A 61 8.06 -5.51 8.54
C VAL A 61 7.33 -6.40 9.54
N ALA A 62 6.47 -5.80 10.35
CA ALA A 62 5.63 -6.52 11.30
C ALA A 62 4.20 -5.96 11.25
N HIS A 63 3.22 -6.85 11.42
CA HIS A 63 1.79 -6.53 11.43
C HIS A 63 1.20 -6.81 12.82
N HIS A 64 0.48 -5.86 13.40
CA HIS A 64 -0.24 -5.97 14.66
C HIS A 64 -1.73 -6.23 14.42
N GLY A 65 -2.03 -7.43 13.90
CA GLY A 65 -3.34 -8.08 14.01
C GLY A 65 -4.37 -7.80 12.91
N ASN A 66 -5.40 -8.67 12.86
CA ASN A 66 -6.62 -8.57 12.03
C ASN A 66 -6.46 -8.28 10.52
N LEU A 67 -5.36 -8.76 9.91
CA LEU A 67 -5.10 -8.60 8.47
C LEU A 67 -5.36 -9.87 7.65
N TYR A 68 -6.22 -10.79 8.12
CA TYR A 68 -6.45 -12.10 7.49
C TYR A 68 -6.67 -12.04 5.96
N SER A 69 -7.51 -11.12 5.47
CA SER A 69 -7.75 -10.99 4.02
C SER A 69 -6.52 -10.53 3.24
N LEU A 70 -5.67 -9.68 3.84
CA LEU A 70 -4.41 -9.26 3.26
C LEU A 70 -3.37 -10.39 3.32
N GLU A 71 -3.27 -11.08 4.45
CA GLU A 71 -2.35 -12.21 4.65
C GLU A 71 -2.66 -13.36 3.70
N ASN A 72 -3.93 -13.69 3.49
CA ASN A 72 -4.32 -14.67 2.47
C ASN A 72 -3.87 -14.25 1.08
N GLN A 73 -4.06 -12.98 0.71
CA GLN A 73 -3.59 -12.50 -0.60
C GLN A 73 -2.07 -12.55 -0.73
N GLN A 74 -1.32 -12.32 0.35
CA GLN A 74 0.13 -12.49 0.37
C GLN A 74 0.54 -13.96 0.14
N MET A 75 -0.17 -14.91 0.76
CA MET A 75 0.13 -16.34 0.65
C MET A 75 -0.29 -16.94 -0.70
N GLU A 76 -1.40 -16.48 -1.28
CA GLU A 76 -1.95 -17.01 -2.54
C GLU A 76 -1.32 -16.40 -3.79
N TYR A 77 -0.68 -15.22 -3.66
CA TYR A 77 -0.17 -14.51 -4.82
C TYR A 77 1.10 -15.18 -5.39
N ILE A 78 0.93 -15.76 -6.58
CA ILE A 78 2.03 -16.30 -7.37
C ILE A 78 2.29 -15.35 -8.55
N PRO A 79 3.40 -14.58 -8.56
CA PRO A 79 3.63 -13.52 -9.55
C PRO A 79 3.64 -14.00 -11.00
N THR A 80 4.07 -15.24 -11.23
CA THR A 80 4.24 -15.83 -12.58
C THR A 80 2.93 -16.29 -13.21
N THR A 81 1.89 -16.54 -12.41
CA THR A 81 0.60 -17.08 -12.88
C THR A 81 -0.57 -16.14 -12.62
N ALA A 82 -0.39 -15.14 -11.75
CA ALA A 82 -1.42 -14.17 -11.42
C ALA A 82 -1.78 -13.29 -12.62
N LYS A 83 -3.04 -13.36 -13.07
CA LYS A 83 -3.57 -12.52 -14.15
C LYS A 83 -3.91 -11.10 -13.71
N LYS A 84 -4.08 -10.86 -12.39
CA LYS A 84 -4.43 -9.56 -11.80
C LYS A 84 -3.62 -9.33 -10.51
N SER A 85 -3.49 -8.05 -10.13
CA SER A 85 -2.95 -7.72 -8.78
C SER A 85 -4.02 -8.11 -7.77
N PRO A 86 -3.66 -8.68 -6.62
CA PRO A 86 -4.53 -8.66 -5.46
C PRO A 86 -4.65 -7.22 -4.97
N ASP A 87 -5.87 -6.76 -4.72
CA ASP A 87 -6.17 -5.38 -4.34
C ASP A 87 -5.44 -4.93 -3.06
N ARG A 88 -5.47 -5.76 -2.00
CA ARG A 88 -4.87 -5.45 -0.69
C ARG A 88 -3.36 -5.59 -0.71
N LEU A 89 -2.83 -6.61 -1.41
CA LEU A 89 -1.38 -6.76 -1.55
C LEU A 89 -0.75 -5.56 -2.26
N ASP A 90 -1.36 -5.09 -3.35
CA ASP A 90 -0.85 -3.92 -4.09
C ASP A 90 -0.93 -2.65 -3.22
N ALA A 91 -2.02 -2.48 -2.47
CA ALA A 91 -2.14 -1.38 -1.50
C ALA A 91 -1.06 -1.43 -0.42
N LEU A 92 -0.76 -2.62 0.14
CA LEU A 92 0.32 -2.84 1.10
C LEU A 92 1.68 -2.46 0.50
N VAL A 93 1.97 -2.89 -0.73
CA VAL A 93 3.23 -2.57 -1.42
C VAL A 93 3.41 -1.06 -1.54
N TRP A 94 2.36 -0.32 -1.89
CA TRP A 94 2.42 1.13 -1.95
C TRP A 94 2.64 1.79 -0.60
N ALA A 95 1.88 1.39 0.42
CA ALA A 95 2.05 1.89 1.78
C ALA A 95 3.50 1.67 2.28
N MET A 96 4.02 0.45 2.08
CA MET A 96 5.39 0.09 2.47
C MET A 96 6.46 0.81 1.68
N THR A 97 6.22 1.08 0.40
CA THR A 97 7.16 1.86 -0.44
C THR A 97 7.30 3.28 0.10
N GLU A 98 6.20 3.92 0.47
CA GLU A 98 6.22 5.26 1.07
C GLU A 98 6.88 5.27 2.45
N LEU A 99 6.61 4.25 3.29
CA LEU A 99 7.18 4.15 4.64
C LEU A 99 8.69 3.83 4.63
N SER A 100 9.15 2.99 3.71
CA SER A 100 10.56 2.58 3.61
C SER A 100 11.46 3.61 2.90
N GLY A 101 10.88 4.49 2.07
CA GLY A 101 11.59 5.58 1.40
C GLY A 101 11.86 6.80 2.29
N GLN A 102 11.09 6.94 3.38
CA GLN A 102 11.43 7.84 4.48
C GLN A 102 12.43 7.09 5.37
N GLY A 103 13.55 7.71 5.76
CA GLY A 103 14.69 7.03 6.41
C GLY A 103 14.44 6.46 7.81
N VAL A 104 13.34 5.74 8.01
CA VAL A 104 12.91 5.16 9.28
C VAL A 104 13.29 3.68 9.31
N GLY A 105 13.96 3.28 10.39
CA GLY A 105 14.13 1.87 10.75
C GLY A 105 12.75 1.21 10.97
N ALA A 106 12.73 -0.13 10.87
CA ALA A 106 11.60 -1.06 11.05
C ALA A 106 10.17 -0.49 10.88
N VAL A 107 9.45 -0.97 9.87
CA VAL A 107 8.08 -0.53 9.58
C VAL A 107 7.09 -1.43 10.33
N PHE A 108 6.28 -0.82 11.18
CA PHE A 108 5.25 -1.51 11.96
C PHE A 108 3.87 -1.06 11.46
N PHE A 109 2.99 -2.02 11.25
CA PHE A 109 1.53 -1.83 11.11
C PHE A 109 0.82 -2.52 12.27
#